data_AF-A0A9W8DI39-F1
#
_entry.id   AF-A0A9W8DI39-F1
#
_cell.length_a   1.000
_cell.length_b   1.000
_cell.length_c   1.000
_cell.angle_alpha   90.00
_cell.angle_beta   90.00
_cell.angle_gamma   90.00
#
_symmetry.space_group_name_H-M   'P 1'
#
loop_
_entity.id
_entity.type
_entity.pdbx_description
1 polymer ?
#
loop_
_entity_poly.entity_id
_entity_poly.type
_entity_poly.pdbx_seq_one_letter_code
_entity_poly.pdbx_strand_id
1 'polypeptide(L)'
;MLHSFVKTVAALAIGSASTVLAHSWVDSTKYDPVNQVSLGYARGYPGRSNPDINTEYTYLFSGSPASKPMCNPKQQANMNYSPLFPMATVQPGETIYTSWEQNGHLNNTNPTKVDILYYPDPNKQFADVSERNTAMVAGTMDFATDLTCYSPKNPSSVCFGSWTVPKDLKPGNVYHFVWFWYFNQNSAGEWYSTCFDLNVQESSHVVEVKPMAELVAMANPDLSYALGMTDSIKKELDKVTNLGEGTPPEGSSYSSESPAESSESPVEIAESPAETVESPTTPSDVAEQPTSSAPAPTPAKCRPRPQ
;
A
#
# COMPACT_ATOMS: atom_id res chain seq x y z
N MET A 1 35.36 -55.31 -31.72
CA MET A 1 35.73 -54.13 -30.90
C MET A 1 35.13 -52.91 -31.57
N LEU A 2 33.91 -52.53 -31.17
CA LEU A 2 33.21 -51.35 -31.68
C LEU A 2 33.06 -50.42 -30.48
N HIS A 3 33.90 -49.38 -30.39
CA HIS A 3 33.88 -48.43 -29.27
C HIS A 3 32.72 -47.45 -29.45
N SER A 4 31.80 -47.53 -28.49
CA SER A 4 30.65 -46.66 -28.30
C SER A 4 31.12 -45.27 -27.84
N PHE A 5 30.76 -44.22 -28.58
CA PHE A 5 30.91 -42.83 -28.15
C PHE A 5 29.53 -42.22 -27.96
N VAL A 6 28.96 -42.40 -26.77
CA VAL A 6 27.77 -41.65 -26.33
C VAL A 6 28.25 -40.29 -25.84
N LYS A 7 28.12 -39.25 -26.68
CA LYS A 7 28.33 -37.86 -26.30
C LYS A 7 27.10 -37.39 -25.51
N THR A 8 27.23 -37.34 -24.18
CA THR A 8 26.22 -36.74 -23.31
C THR A 8 26.35 -35.22 -23.41
N VAL A 9 25.43 -34.58 -24.11
CA VAL A 9 25.28 -33.12 -24.11
C VAL A 9 24.51 -32.75 -22.85
N ALA A 10 25.21 -32.25 -21.83
CA ALA A 10 24.59 -31.63 -20.68
C ALA A 10 24.07 -30.24 -21.09
N ALA A 11 22.76 -30.15 -21.38
CA ALA A 11 22.09 -28.88 -21.55
C ALA A 11 22.00 -28.20 -20.18
N LEU A 12 22.85 -27.20 -19.95
CA LEU A 12 22.73 -26.30 -18.80
C LEU A 12 21.49 -25.44 -19.05
N ALA A 13 20.36 -25.84 -18.46
CA ALA A 13 19.19 -24.99 -18.38
C ALA A 13 19.55 -23.81 -17.45
N ILE A 14 20.02 -22.72 -18.05
CA ILE A 14 20.12 -21.43 -17.37
C ILE A 14 18.68 -20.99 -17.15
N GLY A 15 18.12 -21.38 -16.00
CA GLY A 15 16.84 -20.86 -15.55
C GLY A 15 16.99 -19.36 -15.32
N SER A 16 16.39 -18.57 -16.20
CA SER A 16 16.24 -17.13 -15.99
C SER A 16 15.43 -16.93 -14.71
N ALA A 17 16.12 -16.61 -13.62
CA ALA A 17 15.47 -16.15 -12.40
C ALA A 17 14.91 -14.76 -12.69
N SER A 18 13.63 -14.70 -13.03
CA SER A 18 12.90 -13.43 -13.12
C SER A 18 12.88 -12.81 -11.74
N THR A 19 13.71 -11.79 -11.51
CA THR A 19 13.61 -10.95 -10.33
C THR A 19 12.31 -10.17 -10.45
N VAL A 20 11.26 -10.64 -9.78
CA VAL A 20 10.01 -9.89 -9.67
C VAL A 20 10.34 -8.64 -8.86
N LEU A 21 10.44 -7.49 -9.55
CA LEU A 21 10.55 -6.20 -8.90
C LEU A 21 9.23 -5.96 -8.17
N ALA A 22 9.26 -6.14 -6.85
CA ALA A 22 8.11 -5.83 -6.02
C ALA A 22 7.89 -4.31 -6.04
N HIS A 23 6.65 -3.90 -6.28
CA HIS A 23 6.22 -2.50 -6.20
C HIS A 23 4.96 -2.47 -5.35
N SER A 24 5.02 -1.83 -4.18
CA SER A 24 3.84 -1.75 -3.34
C SER A 24 3.84 -0.49 -2.50
N TRP A 25 2.62 -0.06 -2.19
CA TRP A 25 2.28 1.13 -1.44
C TRP A 25 0.84 0.98 -0.94
N VAL A 26 0.44 1.87 -0.04
CA VAL A 26 -0.97 1.98 0.39
C VAL A 26 -1.80 2.73 -0.65
N ASP A 27 -2.87 2.11 -1.12
CA ASP A 27 -3.87 2.78 -1.96
C ASP A 27 -4.87 3.58 -1.10
N SER A 28 -5.29 3.01 0.03
CA SER A 28 -6.30 3.62 0.90
C SER A 28 -5.93 3.44 2.35
N THR A 29 -5.90 4.54 3.10
CA THR A 29 -5.53 4.54 4.53
C THR A 29 -6.73 4.29 5.43
N LYS A 30 -7.92 4.62 4.92
CA LYS A 30 -9.22 4.21 5.47
C LYS A 30 -10.07 3.66 4.33
N TYR A 31 -10.21 2.35 4.26
CA TYR A 31 -10.94 1.63 3.23
C TYR A 31 -12.27 1.11 3.79
N ASP A 32 -13.33 1.24 3.01
CA ASP A 32 -14.61 0.59 3.27
C ASP A 32 -14.67 -0.71 2.44
N PRO A 33 -14.47 -1.88 3.05
CA PRO A 33 -14.46 -3.14 2.33
C PRO A 33 -15.86 -3.61 1.90
N VAL A 34 -16.94 -3.04 2.42
CA VAL A 34 -18.31 -3.40 1.99
C VAL A 34 -18.62 -2.69 0.69
N ASN A 35 -18.41 -1.37 0.65
CA ASN A 35 -18.70 -0.56 -0.53
C ASN A 35 -17.53 -0.49 -1.52
N GLN A 36 -16.37 -1.02 -1.14
CA GLN A 36 -15.11 -0.97 -1.88
C GLN A 36 -14.65 0.46 -2.22
N VAL A 37 -14.86 1.39 -1.29
CA VAL A 37 -14.54 2.82 -1.45
C VAL A 37 -13.45 3.26 -0.47
N SER A 38 -12.57 4.13 -0.92
CA SER A 38 -11.54 4.75 -0.10
C SER A 38 -12.07 6.03 0.54
N LEU A 39 -12.00 6.11 1.86
CA LEU A 39 -12.39 7.26 2.68
C LEU A 39 -11.19 8.11 3.12
N GLY A 40 -9.99 7.69 2.76
CA GLY A 40 -8.79 8.49 2.87
C GLY A 40 -7.59 7.81 2.23
N TYR A 41 -6.59 8.63 1.93
CA TYR A 41 -5.45 8.26 1.11
C TYR A 41 -4.13 8.59 1.81
N ALA A 42 -3.04 8.09 1.25
CA ALA A 42 -1.70 8.46 1.68
C ALA A 42 -1.25 9.80 1.05
N ARG A 43 -0.18 10.39 1.58
CA ARG A 43 0.33 11.68 1.13
C ARG A 43 0.65 11.64 -0.37
N GLY A 44 0.16 12.61 -1.14
CA GLY A 44 0.53 12.79 -2.54
C GLY A 44 0.12 11.64 -3.45
N TYR A 45 -0.87 10.84 -3.05
CA TYR A 45 -1.37 9.72 -3.84
C TYR A 45 -1.84 10.21 -5.21
N PRO A 46 -1.28 9.70 -6.33
CA PRO A 46 -1.64 10.17 -7.66
C PRO A 46 -2.86 9.45 -8.26
N GLY A 47 -3.33 8.37 -7.62
CA GLY A 47 -4.35 7.47 -8.16
C GLY A 47 -3.78 6.45 -9.15
N ARG A 48 -4.35 5.24 -9.16
CA ARG A 48 -3.93 4.14 -10.05
C ARG A 48 -4.11 4.42 -11.54
N SER A 49 -4.85 5.46 -11.91
CA SER A 49 -4.96 5.91 -13.30
C SER A 49 -3.70 6.66 -13.79
N ASN A 50 -2.78 7.05 -12.89
CA ASN A 50 -1.50 7.61 -13.29
C ASN A 50 -0.61 6.48 -13.86
N PRO A 51 -0.19 6.54 -15.14
CA PRO A 51 0.63 5.50 -15.76
C PRO A 51 2.00 5.32 -15.08
N ASP A 52 2.50 6.36 -14.41
CA ASP A 52 3.81 6.37 -13.75
C ASP A 52 3.74 6.01 -12.26
N ILE A 53 2.57 5.61 -11.74
CA ILE A 53 2.37 5.38 -10.30
C ILE A 53 3.39 4.40 -9.69
N ASN A 54 3.75 3.34 -10.43
CA ASN A 54 4.74 2.37 -9.99
C ASN A 54 6.11 3.01 -9.70
N THR A 55 6.51 3.96 -10.54
CA THR A 55 7.81 4.65 -10.44
C THR A 55 7.75 5.79 -9.43
N GLU A 56 6.64 6.54 -9.41
CA GLU A 56 6.53 7.75 -8.59
C GLU A 56 6.19 7.47 -7.14
N TYR A 57 5.41 6.41 -6.88
CA TYR A 57 4.78 6.19 -5.57
C TYR A 57 5.38 5.01 -4.79
N THR A 58 6.09 4.10 -5.46
CA THR A 58 6.88 3.07 -4.79
C THR A 58 8.09 3.70 -4.11
N TYR A 59 8.31 3.37 -2.84
CA TYR A 59 9.54 3.73 -2.14
C TYR A 59 10.20 2.50 -1.53
N LEU A 60 11.29 2.07 -2.18
CA LEU A 60 12.04 0.84 -1.89
C LEU A 60 13.32 1.14 -1.10
N PHE A 61 13.55 0.33 -0.07
CA PHE A 61 14.82 0.22 0.62
C PHE A 61 15.52 -1.09 0.27
N SER A 62 16.77 -1.01 -0.14
CA SER A 62 17.64 -2.18 -0.34
C SER A 62 18.74 -2.20 0.71
N GLY A 63 19.03 -3.36 1.31
CA GLY A 63 20.18 -3.53 2.20
C GLY A 63 20.04 -2.80 3.54
N SER A 64 18.82 -2.63 4.04
CA SER A 64 18.53 -2.10 5.38
C SER A 64 19.17 -0.75 5.73
N PRO A 65 19.03 0.29 4.90
CA PRO A 65 19.71 1.56 5.11
C PRO A 65 19.15 2.29 6.32
N ALA A 66 20.00 2.70 7.26
CA ALA A 66 19.57 3.42 8.46
C ALA A 66 19.21 4.90 8.17
N SER A 67 19.97 5.57 7.28
CA SER A 67 19.88 7.01 7.07
C SER A 67 19.03 7.44 5.87
N LYS A 68 18.33 6.52 5.21
CA LYS A 68 17.40 6.90 4.14
C LYS A 68 16.15 7.52 4.76
N PRO A 69 15.55 8.55 4.14
CA PRO A 69 14.25 9.08 4.55
C PRO A 69 13.25 7.95 4.79
N MET A 70 12.37 8.09 5.79
CA MET A 70 11.40 7.03 6.09
C MET A 70 10.39 6.82 4.96
N CYS A 71 10.14 7.85 4.15
CA CYS A 71 9.21 7.80 3.03
C CYS A 71 9.81 8.51 1.81
N ASN A 72 9.12 8.42 0.67
CA ASN A 72 9.53 9.15 -0.52
C ASN A 72 9.68 10.64 -0.17
N PRO A 73 10.84 11.29 -0.43
CA PRO A 73 11.05 12.69 -0.07
C PRO A 73 9.96 13.64 -0.59
N LYS A 74 9.36 13.34 -1.75
CA LYS A 74 8.23 14.12 -2.29
C LYS A 74 6.99 14.05 -1.39
N GLN A 75 6.74 12.91 -0.74
CA GLN A 75 5.64 12.72 0.22
C GLN A 75 6.00 13.26 1.61
N GLN A 76 7.28 13.17 2.00
CA GLN A 76 7.72 13.55 3.34
C GLN A 76 7.84 15.08 3.51
N ALA A 77 8.16 15.80 2.43
CA ALA A 77 8.38 17.25 2.49
C ALA A 77 7.12 18.06 2.85
N ASN A 78 5.93 17.64 2.42
CA ASN A 78 4.67 18.35 2.67
C ASN A 78 3.48 17.39 2.80
N MET A 79 2.46 17.76 3.57
CA MET A 79 1.15 17.09 3.58
C MET A 79 0.35 17.49 2.33
N ASN A 80 0.68 16.88 1.20
CA ASN A 80 0.18 17.20 -0.14
C ASN A 80 -1.10 16.42 -0.49
N TYR A 81 -2.12 16.51 0.36
CA TYR A 81 -3.45 15.95 0.06
C TYR A 81 -4.19 16.81 -0.97
N SER A 82 -5.02 16.16 -1.79
CA SER A 82 -5.90 16.83 -2.76
C SER A 82 -7.36 16.59 -2.41
N PRO A 83 -8.31 17.38 -2.96
CA PRO A 83 -9.74 17.12 -2.79
C PRO A 83 -10.17 15.74 -3.34
N LEU A 84 -9.48 15.22 -4.34
CA LEU A 84 -9.73 13.89 -4.91
C LEU A 84 -9.18 12.76 -4.03
N PHE A 85 -8.07 13.03 -3.34
CA PHE A 85 -7.38 12.09 -2.47
C PHE A 85 -7.20 12.69 -1.07
N PRO A 86 -8.30 12.85 -0.30
CA PRO A 86 -8.26 13.49 1.00
C PRO A 86 -7.59 12.62 2.07
N MET A 87 -7.14 13.27 3.13
CA MET A 87 -6.70 12.60 4.36
C MET A 87 -7.89 11.91 5.04
N ALA A 88 -7.67 10.71 5.60
CA ALA A 88 -8.69 10.04 6.39
C ALA A 88 -8.99 10.81 7.68
N THR A 89 -10.26 10.82 8.07
CA THR A 89 -10.70 11.25 9.41
C THR A 89 -11.09 10.03 10.23
N VAL A 90 -10.59 9.97 11.47
CA VAL A 90 -10.75 8.81 12.36
C VAL A 90 -10.99 9.23 13.80
N GLN A 91 -11.33 8.26 14.65
CA GLN A 91 -11.45 8.43 16.10
C GLN A 91 -10.45 7.55 16.85
N PRO A 92 -10.02 7.94 18.07
CA PRO A 92 -9.22 7.06 18.92
C PRO A 92 -9.97 5.76 19.22
N GLY A 93 -9.32 4.62 19.04
CA GLY A 93 -9.91 3.30 19.22
C GLY A 93 -10.78 2.80 18.07
N GLU A 94 -10.95 3.59 17.00
CA GLU A 94 -11.63 3.13 15.78
C GLU A 94 -10.82 2.02 15.12
N THR A 95 -11.45 0.91 14.76
CA THR A 95 -10.84 -0.07 13.86
C THR A 95 -11.08 0.36 12.41
N ILE A 96 -10.01 0.50 11.64
CA ILE A 96 -10.06 0.87 10.23
C ILE A 96 -9.36 -0.18 9.37
N TYR A 97 -9.65 -0.13 8.08
CA TYR A 97 -8.97 -0.95 7.07
C TYR A 97 -8.03 -0.09 6.25
N THR A 98 -6.86 -0.63 5.96
CA THR A 98 -5.92 -0.08 4.98
C THR A 98 -5.82 -1.06 3.82
N SER A 99 -5.79 -0.57 2.58
CA SER A 99 -5.73 -1.41 1.38
C SER A 99 -4.54 -1.11 0.49
N TRP A 100 -4.16 -2.12 -0.28
CA TRP A 100 -3.06 -2.11 -1.25
C TRP A 100 -3.35 -3.15 -2.35
N GLU A 101 -2.60 -3.15 -3.44
CA GLU A 101 -2.70 -4.19 -4.47
C GLU A 101 -1.80 -5.39 -4.15
N GLN A 102 -2.29 -6.60 -4.41
CA GLN A 102 -1.56 -7.86 -4.26
C GLN A 102 -0.21 -7.85 -4.99
N ASN A 103 -0.20 -7.27 -6.19
CA ASN A 103 0.91 -7.16 -7.13
C ASN A 103 1.72 -8.47 -7.29
N GLY A 104 1.04 -9.61 -7.39
CA GLY A 104 1.68 -10.91 -7.57
C GLY A 104 2.43 -11.46 -6.34
N HIS A 105 2.31 -10.85 -5.16
CA HIS A 105 3.00 -11.27 -3.94
C HIS A 105 2.14 -12.12 -2.98
N LEU A 106 1.16 -12.85 -3.50
CA LEU A 106 0.33 -13.75 -2.70
C LEU A 106 1.18 -14.84 -2.05
N ASN A 107 1.10 -14.99 -0.72
CA ASN A 107 1.82 -16.03 0.01
C ASN A 107 1.03 -16.51 1.23
N ASN A 108 0.32 -17.63 1.08
CA ASN A 108 -0.47 -18.24 2.15
C ASN A 108 0.36 -19.07 3.14
N THR A 109 1.58 -19.46 2.78
CA THR A 109 2.40 -20.35 3.62
C THR A 109 3.25 -19.55 4.60
N ASN A 110 3.90 -18.49 4.12
CA ASN A 110 4.78 -17.63 4.89
C ASN A 110 4.51 -16.17 4.50
N PRO A 111 3.33 -15.62 4.83
CA PRO A 111 2.99 -14.25 4.45
C PRO A 111 3.99 -13.26 5.02
N THR A 112 4.36 -12.30 4.18
CA THR A 112 5.13 -11.12 4.59
C THR A 112 4.24 -10.19 5.40
N LYS A 113 4.87 -9.37 6.24
CA LYS A 113 4.16 -8.55 7.22
C LYS A 113 4.23 -7.09 6.87
N VAL A 114 3.14 -6.40 7.15
CA VAL A 114 3.04 -4.95 7.16
C VAL A 114 2.86 -4.50 8.60
N ASP A 115 3.63 -3.50 9.00
CA ASP A 115 3.39 -2.74 10.23
C ASP A 115 2.81 -1.37 9.92
N ILE A 116 1.93 -0.89 10.79
CA ILE A 116 1.49 0.50 10.86
C ILE A 116 2.27 1.16 11.99
N LEU A 117 3.28 1.96 11.65
CA LEU A 117 4.16 2.64 12.60
C LEU A 117 3.66 4.05 12.88
N TYR A 118 3.82 4.53 14.12
CA TYR A 118 3.45 5.90 14.49
C TYR A 118 4.24 6.42 15.70
N TYR A 119 4.08 7.72 15.96
CA TYR A 119 4.44 8.35 17.23
C TYR A 119 3.22 9.00 17.89
N PRO A 120 3.11 8.97 19.24
CA PRO A 120 2.00 9.58 19.96
C PRO A 120 2.13 11.12 20.09
N ASP A 121 3.24 11.71 19.66
CA ASP A 121 3.39 13.16 19.54
C ASP A 121 2.94 13.60 18.14
N PRO A 122 1.85 14.39 18.00
CA PRO A 122 1.37 14.83 16.69
C PRO A 122 2.36 15.76 15.96
N ASN A 123 3.34 16.32 16.65
CA ASN A 123 4.37 17.16 16.02
C ASN A 123 5.60 16.35 15.54
N LYS A 124 5.67 15.06 15.88
CA LYS A 124 6.80 14.20 15.51
C LYS A 124 6.52 13.53 14.18
N GLN A 125 7.29 13.93 13.17
CA GLN A 125 7.41 13.19 11.92
C GLN A 125 8.62 12.25 11.95
N PHE A 126 8.49 11.14 11.23
CA PHE A 126 9.61 10.26 10.95
C PHE A 126 10.64 11.00 10.09
N ALA A 127 11.91 10.96 10.46
CA ALA A 127 12.98 11.47 9.63
C ALA A 127 13.50 10.36 8.69
N ASP A 128 13.98 9.27 9.26
CA ASP A 128 14.66 8.20 8.53
C ASP A 128 14.24 6.80 8.97
N VAL A 129 14.67 5.81 8.20
CA VAL A 129 14.34 4.38 8.37
C VAL A 129 14.85 3.79 9.69
N SER A 130 15.84 4.41 10.35
CA SER A 130 16.31 3.94 11.66
C SER A 130 15.26 4.09 12.76
N GLU A 131 14.38 5.10 12.61
CA GLU A 131 13.30 5.40 13.55
C GLU A 131 12.25 4.28 13.65
N ARG A 132 12.20 3.34 12.69
CA ARG A 132 11.29 2.18 12.77
C ARG A 132 11.49 1.37 14.06
N ASN A 133 12.71 1.36 14.59
CA ASN A 133 13.05 0.58 15.79
C ASN A 133 12.59 1.25 17.09
N THR A 134 12.24 2.54 17.04
CA THR A 134 11.78 3.33 18.19
C THR A 134 10.32 3.77 18.08
N ALA A 135 9.72 3.56 16.91
CA ALA A 135 8.32 3.86 16.67
C ALA A 135 7.39 2.88 17.39
N MET A 136 6.18 3.33 17.66
CA MET A 136 5.10 2.47 18.14
C MET A 136 4.44 1.76 16.96
N VAL A 137 3.88 0.57 17.20
CA VAL A 137 3.16 -0.22 16.20
C VAL A 137 1.68 -0.19 16.54
N ALA A 138 0.87 0.42 15.67
CA ALA A 138 -0.59 0.47 15.80
C ALA A 138 -1.26 -0.83 15.34
N GLY A 139 -0.62 -1.57 14.44
CA GLY A 139 -1.08 -2.86 13.98
C GLY A 139 -0.05 -3.56 13.10
N THR A 140 -0.14 -4.89 13.07
CA THR A 140 0.64 -5.76 12.18
C THR A 140 -0.32 -6.66 11.43
N MET A 141 -0.16 -6.77 10.11
CA MET A 141 -1.05 -7.51 9.22
C MET A 141 -0.29 -8.33 8.18
N ASP A 142 -0.91 -9.38 7.67
CA ASP A 142 -0.40 -10.13 6.52
C ASP A 142 -0.61 -9.33 5.24
N PHE A 143 0.44 -9.24 4.41
CA PHE A 143 0.39 -8.46 3.18
C PHE A 143 -0.59 -9.04 2.15
N ALA A 144 -0.38 -10.25 1.65
CA ALA A 144 -1.25 -10.82 0.63
C ALA A 144 -1.48 -12.32 0.86
N THR A 145 -2.71 -12.66 1.24
CA THR A 145 -3.18 -14.03 1.48
C THR A 145 -4.59 -14.18 0.92
N ASP A 146 -5.08 -15.41 0.90
CA ASP A 146 -6.46 -15.73 0.50
C ASP A 146 -7.49 -15.08 1.44
N LEU A 147 -7.09 -14.69 2.65
CA LEU A 147 -7.95 -14.06 3.65
C LEU A 147 -7.89 -12.53 3.64
N THR A 148 -6.91 -11.95 2.95
CA THR A 148 -6.70 -10.50 2.92
C THR A 148 -6.95 -9.89 1.55
N CYS A 149 -7.28 -10.69 0.53
CA CYS A 149 -7.51 -10.23 -0.84
C CYS A 149 -8.87 -10.70 -1.37
N TYR A 150 -9.58 -9.84 -2.12
CA TYR A 150 -10.89 -10.23 -2.67
C TYR A 150 -10.81 -11.33 -3.73
N SER A 151 -9.79 -11.28 -4.58
CA SER A 151 -9.57 -12.20 -5.69
C SER A 151 -8.13 -12.69 -5.67
N PRO A 152 -7.75 -13.61 -4.76
CA PRO A 152 -6.35 -13.98 -4.52
C PRO A 152 -5.60 -14.48 -5.77
N LYS A 153 -6.33 -15.02 -6.76
CA LYS A 153 -5.76 -15.48 -8.03
C LYS A 153 -5.45 -14.35 -9.02
N ASN A 154 -5.95 -13.15 -8.78
CA ASN A 154 -5.72 -11.97 -9.62
C ASN A 154 -4.57 -11.14 -9.02
N PRO A 155 -3.43 -10.98 -9.72
CA PRO A 155 -2.31 -10.18 -9.21
C PRO A 155 -2.67 -8.70 -9.00
N SER A 156 -3.73 -8.19 -9.65
CA SER A 156 -4.26 -6.85 -9.43
C SER A 156 -5.41 -6.80 -8.42
N SER A 157 -5.59 -7.86 -7.62
CA SER A 157 -6.60 -7.85 -6.56
C SER A 157 -6.25 -6.81 -5.52
N VAL A 158 -7.28 -6.09 -5.07
CA VAL A 158 -7.19 -5.31 -3.83
C VAL A 158 -7.07 -6.29 -2.67
N CYS A 159 -6.09 -6.02 -1.82
CA CYS A 159 -5.89 -6.63 -0.52
C CYS A 159 -6.02 -5.57 0.57
N PHE A 160 -6.32 -5.98 1.78
CA PHE A 160 -6.56 -5.09 2.90
C PHE A 160 -6.34 -5.76 4.25
N GLY A 161 -6.00 -4.95 5.24
CA GLY A 161 -5.79 -5.37 6.62
C GLY A 161 -6.45 -4.39 7.59
N SER A 162 -6.97 -4.91 8.69
CA SER A 162 -7.53 -4.09 9.76
C SER A 162 -6.51 -3.81 10.85
N TRP A 163 -6.66 -2.65 11.48
CA TRP A 163 -5.91 -2.26 12.68
C TRP A 163 -6.71 -1.22 13.45
N THR A 164 -6.35 -1.00 14.72
CA THR A 164 -7.07 -0.08 15.61
C THR A 164 -6.26 1.18 15.83
N VAL A 165 -6.88 2.33 15.58
CA VAL A 165 -6.30 3.65 15.88
C VAL A 165 -6.00 3.71 17.38
N PRO A 166 -4.78 4.09 17.81
CA PRO A 166 -4.42 4.10 19.22
C PRO A 166 -5.37 4.96 20.05
N LYS A 167 -5.82 4.43 21.19
CA LYS A 167 -6.85 5.06 22.04
C LYS A 167 -6.36 6.30 22.77
N ASP A 168 -5.05 6.44 22.90
CA ASP A 168 -4.36 7.54 23.58
C ASP A 168 -4.11 8.75 22.66
N LEU A 169 -4.40 8.63 21.36
CA LEU A 169 -4.34 9.77 20.46
C LEU A 169 -5.39 10.80 20.85
N LYS A 170 -4.97 12.05 21.00
CA LYS A 170 -5.85 13.16 21.37
C LYS A 170 -6.62 13.66 20.15
N PRO A 171 -7.96 13.72 20.21
CA PRO A 171 -8.78 14.41 19.22
C PRO A 171 -8.33 15.85 18.95
N GLY A 172 -8.64 16.35 17.74
CA GLY A 172 -8.29 17.68 17.28
C GLY A 172 -6.87 17.80 16.73
N ASN A 173 -6.16 16.69 16.51
CA ASN A 173 -4.79 16.67 16.00
C ASN A 173 -4.66 15.78 14.77
N VAL A 174 -3.67 16.08 13.95
CA VAL A 174 -3.22 15.22 12.85
C VAL A 174 -2.02 14.41 13.35
N TYR A 175 -2.06 13.10 13.14
CA TYR A 175 -0.95 12.19 13.50
C TYR A 175 -0.34 11.57 12.26
N HIS A 176 0.96 11.31 12.35
CA HIS A 176 1.78 10.80 11.26
C HIS A 176 2.00 9.29 11.40
N PHE A 177 1.70 8.55 10.34
CA PHE A 177 1.81 7.10 10.28
C PHE A 177 2.64 6.65 9.09
N VAL A 178 3.19 5.44 9.19
CA VAL A 178 3.91 4.77 8.12
C VAL A 178 3.36 3.38 7.96
N TRP A 179 2.91 3.04 6.77
CA TRP A 179 2.73 1.65 6.35
C TRP A 179 4.10 1.13 5.94
N PHE A 180 4.60 0.10 6.60
CA PHE A 180 5.95 -0.42 6.39
C PHE A 180 5.88 -1.92 6.10
N TRP A 181 6.23 -2.30 4.88
CA TRP A 181 6.18 -3.69 4.43
C TRP A 181 7.57 -4.32 4.44
N TYR A 182 7.70 -5.39 5.22
CA TYR A 182 8.88 -6.23 5.23
C TYR A 182 8.71 -7.29 4.14
N PHE A 183 9.20 -7.03 2.92
CA PHE A 183 9.09 -8.02 1.84
C PHE A 183 9.98 -9.22 2.10
N ASN A 184 11.19 -9.04 2.67
CA ASN A 184 12.13 -10.05 3.24
C ASN A 184 12.18 -11.47 2.60
N GLN A 185 11.74 -11.61 1.34
CA GLN A 185 11.70 -12.84 0.56
C GLN A 185 12.93 -12.97 -0.34
N ASN A 186 13.84 -12.00 -0.31
CA ASN A 186 15.15 -12.08 -0.95
C ASN A 186 16.28 -11.88 0.07
N SER A 187 17.47 -12.35 -0.31
CA SER A 187 18.69 -12.21 0.48
C SER A 187 19.17 -10.77 0.62
N ALA A 188 18.69 -9.86 -0.25
CA ALA A 188 19.05 -8.45 -0.23
C ALA A 188 18.35 -7.66 0.89
N GLY A 189 17.24 -8.17 1.41
CA GLY A 189 16.41 -7.46 2.38
C GLY A 189 15.78 -6.22 1.74
N GLU A 190 14.62 -6.41 1.12
CA GLU A 190 13.81 -5.33 0.56
C GLU A 190 12.66 -4.96 1.49
N TRP A 191 12.47 -3.65 1.66
CA TRP A 191 11.37 -3.08 2.42
C TRP A 191 10.71 -1.94 1.64
N TYR A 192 9.44 -1.72 1.91
CA TYR A 192 8.65 -0.65 1.30
C TYR A 192 7.99 0.18 2.37
N SER A 193 7.77 1.45 2.07
CA SER A 193 7.06 2.33 2.98
C SER A 193 6.15 3.31 2.27
N THR A 194 5.05 3.67 2.92
CA THR A 194 4.17 4.75 2.51
C THR A 194 3.80 5.60 3.71
N CYS A 195 4.04 6.91 3.64
CA CYS A 195 3.64 7.85 4.69
C CYS A 195 2.19 8.30 4.49
N PHE A 196 1.45 8.35 5.59
CA PHE A 196 0.11 8.91 5.61
C PHE A 196 -0.19 9.60 6.93
N ASP A 197 -1.29 10.33 6.96
CA ASP A 197 -1.74 11.07 8.11
C ASP A 197 -3.19 10.73 8.40
N LEU A 198 -3.55 10.80 9.68
CA LEU A 198 -4.93 10.67 10.12
C LEU A 198 -5.34 11.92 10.89
N ASN A 199 -6.46 12.52 10.47
CA ASN A 199 -7.12 13.57 11.22
C ASN A 199 -7.96 12.93 12.33
N VAL A 200 -7.46 12.98 13.58
CA VAL A 200 -8.11 12.35 14.72
C VAL A 200 -9.11 13.33 15.32
N GLN A 201 -10.40 12.98 15.30
CA GLN A 201 -11.49 13.83 15.77
C GLN A 201 -12.24 13.20 16.95
N GLU A 202 -13.07 14.02 17.61
CA GLU A 202 -13.96 13.54 18.67
C GLU A 202 -15.04 12.64 18.08
N SER A 203 -15.44 11.63 18.86
CA SER A 203 -16.46 10.69 18.43
C SER A 203 -17.82 11.36 18.29
N SER A 204 -18.52 11.10 17.18
CA SER A 204 -19.98 11.12 17.19
C SER A 204 -20.59 9.72 17.09
N HIS A 205 -19.96 8.75 16.41
CA HIS A 205 -20.40 7.34 16.33
C HIS A 205 -19.21 6.40 16.06
N VAL A 206 -19.16 5.26 16.76
CA VAL A 206 -18.27 4.12 16.45
C VAL A 206 -19.05 3.15 15.59
N VAL A 207 -18.60 2.89 14.36
CA VAL A 207 -19.20 1.86 13.51
C VAL A 207 -18.68 0.50 13.98
N GLU A 208 -19.58 -0.45 14.22
CA GLU A 208 -19.20 -1.82 14.52
C GLU A 208 -18.49 -2.43 13.31
N VAL A 209 -17.27 -2.93 13.53
CA VAL A 209 -16.45 -3.50 12.47
C VAL A 209 -16.69 -5.00 12.39
N LYS A 210 -17.18 -5.45 11.24
CA LYS A 210 -17.33 -6.88 10.93
C LYS A 210 -15.96 -7.57 10.80
N PRO A 211 -15.83 -8.86 11.16
CA PRO A 211 -14.60 -9.61 10.93
C PRO A 211 -14.18 -9.62 9.46
N MET A 212 -12.87 -9.60 9.21
CA MET A 212 -12.28 -9.61 7.86
C MET A 212 -12.83 -10.74 6.97
N ALA A 213 -12.89 -11.96 7.52
CA ALA A 213 -13.39 -13.12 6.78
C ALA A 213 -14.87 -12.96 6.36
N GLU A 214 -15.68 -12.28 7.17
CA GLU A 214 -17.07 -11.99 6.82
C GLU A 214 -17.14 -10.99 5.66
N LEU A 215 -16.31 -9.94 5.70
CA LEU A 215 -16.26 -8.94 4.64
C LEU A 215 -15.77 -9.53 3.31
N VAL A 216 -14.75 -10.39 3.34
CA VAL A 216 -14.26 -11.11 2.16
C VAL A 216 -15.34 -12.05 1.61
N ALA A 217 -16.04 -12.78 2.48
CA ALA A 217 -17.15 -13.65 2.06
C ALA A 217 -18.34 -12.86 1.47
N MET A 218 -18.63 -11.67 2.00
CA MET A 218 -19.65 -10.76 1.46
C MET A 218 -19.28 -10.21 0.08
N ALA A 219 -18.00 -9.90 -0.13
CA ALA A 219 -17.52 -9.36 -1.41
C ALA A 219 -17.24 -10.45 -2.46
N ASN A 220 -17.01 -11.69 -2.03
CA ASN A 220 -16.77 -12.84 -2.92
C ASN A 220 -17.61 -14.06 -2.46
N PRO A 221 -18.84 -14.21 -2.98
CA PRO A 221 -19.76 -15.26 -2.54
C PRO A 221 -19.24 -16.67 -2.82
N ASP A 222 -18.37 -16.85 -3.84
CA ASP A 222 -17.75 -18.15 -4.13
C ASP A 222 -16.72 -18.56 -3.07
N LEU A 223 -16.08 -17.59 -2.40
CA LEU A 223 -15.14 -17.84 -1.30
C LEU A 223 -15.85 -18.26 0.00
N SER A 224 -17.09 -17.81 0.21
CA SER A 224 -17.88 -18.15 1.40
C SER A 224 -18.07 -19.67 1.56
N TYR A 225 -18.19 -20.39 0.43
CA TYR A 225 -18.31 -21.84 0.38
C TYR A 225 -17.00 -22.55 0.76
N ALA A 226 -15.86 -21.97 0.39
CA ALA A 226 -14.53 -22.55 0.65
C ALA A 226 -14.08 -22.33 2.11
N LEU A 227 -14.50 -21.24 2.75
CA LEU A 227 -14.16 -20.93 4.15
C LEU A 227 -15.00 -21.70 5.18
N GLY A 228 -15.89 -22.60 4.75
CA GLY A 228 -16.74 -23.37 5.67
C GLY A 228 -17.67 -22.49 6.51
N MET A 229 -17.99 -21.28 6.01
CA MET A 229 -18.97 -20.41 6.65
C MET A 229 -20.35 -21.07 6.56
N THR A 230 -20.70 -21.75 7.65
CA THR A 230 -21.92 -22.56 7.79
C THR A 230 -23.20 -21.80 7.42
N ASP A 231 -24.28 -22.54 7.17
CA ASP A 231 -25.64 -22.05 6.88
C ASP A 231 -26.14 -20.90 7.78
N SER A 232 -25.55 -20.72 8.97
CA SER A 232 -25.85 -19.62 9.89
C SER A 232 -25.50 -18.23 9.32
N ILE A 233 -24.39 -18.07 8.60
CA ILE A 233 -24.02 -16.78 7.98
C ILE A 233 -24.87 -16.54 6.74
N LYS A 234 -25.17 -17.59 5.97
CA LYS A 234 -26.11 -17.51 4.85
C LYS A 234 -27.50 -17.07 5.31
N LYS A 235 -27.97 -17.58 6.45
CA LYS A 235 -29.26 -17.19 7.05
C LYS A 235 -29.32 -15.73 7.50
N GLU A 236 -28.20 -15.15 7.96
CA GLU A 236 -28.13 -13.72 8.24
C GLU A 236 -28.01 -12.88 6.96
N LEU A 237 -27.28 -13.35 5.95
CA LEU A 237 -27.18 -12.69 4.65
C LEU A 237 -28.54 -12.66 3.91
N ASP A 238 -29.29 -13.76 3.98
CA ASP A 238 -30.65 -13.89 3.43
C ASP A 238 -31.67 -12.98 4.14
N LYS A 239 -31.43 -12.63 5.42
CA LYS A 239 -32.26 -11.64 6.13
C LYS A 239 -32.00 -10.21 5.63
N VAL A 240 -30.76 -9.89 5.29
CA VAL A 240 -30.38 -8.54 4.80
C VAL A 240 -30.87 -8.33 3.37
N THR A 241 -30.84 -9.36 2.52
CA THR A 241 -31.34 -9.28 1.13
C THR A 241 -32.87 -9.21 1.04
N ASN A 242 -33.60 -9.77 2.01
CA ASN A 242 -35.07 -9.72 2.04
C ASN A 242 -35.67 -8.43 2.63
N LEU A 243 -34.85 -7.45 3.03
CA LEU A 243 -35.34 -6.13 3.46
C LEU A 243 -35.54 -5.13 2.29
N GLY A 244 -35.29 -5.57 1.04
CA GLY A 244 -35.33 -4.71 -0.15
C GLY A 244 -36.63 -4.69 -0.97
N GLU A 245 -37.59 -5.60 -0.74
CA GLU A 245 -38.88 -5.58 -1.47
C GLU A 245 -39.93 -4.72 -0.74
N GLY A 246 -39.58 -3.46 -0.51
CA GLY A 246 -40.58 -2.43 -0.21
C GLY A 246 -41.29 -2.04 -1.49
N THR A 247 -42.60 -2.25 -1.53
CA THR A 247 -43.49 -1.88 -2.64
C THR A 247 -43.23 -0.43 -3.10
N PRO A 248 -43.03 -0.16 -4.40
CA PRO A 248 -42.79 1.21 -4.85
C PRO A 248 -44.07 2.04 -4.65
N PRO A 249 -43.98 3.29 -4.17
CA PRO A 249 -45.12 4.19 -4.20
C PRO A 249 -45.52 4.49 -5.65
N GLU A 250 -46.79 4.28 -5.97
CA GLU A 250 -47.41 4.69 -7.22
C GLU A 250 -47.24 6.21 -7.43
N GLY A 251 -46.81 6.59 -8.63
CA GLY A 251 -47.09 7.91 -9.20
C GLY A 251 -45.89 8.82 -9.40
N SER A 252 -45.19 8.65 -10.53
CA SER A 252 -44.58 9.77 -11.23
C SER A 252 -44.25 9.36 -12.66
N SER A 253 -45.03 9.86 -13.61
CA SER A 253 -44.80 9.71 -15.05
C SER A 253 -43.69 10.66 -15.48
N TYR A 254 -42.50 10.14 -15.77
CA TYR A 254 -41.48 10.85 -16.52
C TYR A 254 -41.34 10.25 -17.92
N SER A 255 -41.59 11.08 -18.92
CA SER A 255 -41.38 10.79 -20.34
C SER A 255 -39.89 10.60 -20.63
N SER A 256 -39.55 9.46 -21.21
CA SER A 256 -38.22 9.15 -21.71
C SER A 256 -38.07 9.65 -23.16
N GLU A 257 -37.26 10.69 -23.37
CA GLU A 257 -36.66 10.99 -24.67
C GLU A 257 -35.36 10.19 -24.81
N SER A 258 -35.27 9.40 -25.88
CA SER A 258 -34.08 8.65 -26.27
C SER A 258 -33.07 9.58 -26.98
N PRO A 259 -31.77 9.50 -26.68
CA PRO A 259 -30.75 9.98 -27.59
C PRO A 259 -30.22 8.85 -28.49
N ALA A 260 -29.90 9.28 -29.70
CA ALA A 260 -29.49 8.50 -30.85
C ALA A 260 -28.24 7.64 -30.63
N GLU A 261 -28.30 6.47 -31.26
CA GLU A 261 -27.20 5.59 -31.65
C GLU A 261 -26.18 6.37 -32.50
N SER A 262 -24.93 6.49 -32.05
CA SER A 262 -23.82 6.88 -32.91
C SER A 262 -22.86 5.70 -33.09
N SER A 263 -22.82 5.21 -34.32
CA SER A 263 -21.88 4.21 -34.81
C SER A 263 -20.47 4.79 -34.88
N GLU A 264 -19.54 4.28 -34.07
CA GLU A 264 -18.11 4.53 -34.24
C GLU A 264 -17.46 3.36 -35.01
N SER A 265 -16.76 3.73 -36.08
CA SER A 265 -15.96 2.85 -36.93
C SER A 265 -14.63 2.47 -36.25
N PRO A 266 -14.03 1.31 -36.59
CA PRO A 266 -12.77 0.87 -35.98
C PRO A 266 -11.58 1.69 -36.49
N VAL A 267 -10.78 2.21 -35.57
CA VAL A 267 -9.48 2.83 -35.84
C VAL A 267 -8.41 1.74 -35.94
N GLU A 268 -7.78 1.62 -37.11
CA GLU A 268 -6.54 0.85 -37.30
C GLU A 268 -5.41 1.48 -36.48
N ILE A 269 -4.83 0.70 -35.57
CA ILE A 269 -3.61 1.05 -34.86
C ILE A 269 -2.42 0.62 -35.73
N ALA A 270 -1.72 1.59 -36.30
CA ALA A 270 -0.45 1.36 -36.96
C ALA A 270 0.65 1.10 -35.92
N GLU A 271 1.36 -0.02 -36.05
CA GLU A 271 2.57 -0.33 -35.29
C GLU A 271 3.67 0.69 -35.64
N SER A 272 4.14 1.43 -34.63
CA SER A 272 5.33 2.27 -34.74
C SER A 272 6.59 1.43 -34.46
N PRO A 273 7.64 1.51 -35.29
CA PRO A 273 8.86 0.74 -35.10
C PRO A 273 9.66 1.25 -33.89
N ALA A 274 10.27 0.30 -33.19
CA ALA A 274 11.16 0.52 -32.05
C ALA A 274 12.38 1.38 -32.44
N GLU A 275 12.47 2.59 -31.88
CA GLU A 275 13.71 3.37 -31.90
C GLU A 275 14.72 2.77 -30.93
N THR A 276 15.89 2.45 -31.49
CA THR A 276 17.07 1.98 -30.77
C THR A 276 17.74 3.20 -30.14
N VAL A 277 17.64 3.36 -28.83
CA VAL A 277 18.32 4.43 -28.10
C VAL A 277 19.79 4.03 -27.90
N GLU A 278 20.69 4.63 -28.67
CA GLU A 278 22.13 4.57 -28.43
C GLU A 278 22.50 5.32 -27.13
N SER A 279 23.35 4.70 -26.31
CA SER A 279 23.88 5.28 -25.08
C SER A 279 24.84 6.44 -25.37
N PRO A 280 24.67 7.63 -24.74
CA PRO A 280 25.69 8.65 -24.80
C PRO A 280 26.86 8.32 -23.85
N THR A 281 28.03 8.10 -24.44
CA THR A 281 29.33 8.12 -23.78
C THR A 281 29.55 9.45 -23.06
N THR A 282 29.79 9.40 -21.75
CA THR A 282 30.17 10.56 -20.93
C THR A 282 31.69 10.75 -20.98
N PRO A 283 32.20 11.97 -21.20
CA PRO A 283 33.62 12.26 -21.02
C PRO A 283 33.95 12.40 -19.53
N SER A 284 35.05 11.76 -19.11
CA SER A 284 35.73 12.07 -17.86
C SER A 284 36.36 13.47 -17.96
N ASP A 285 35.92 14.39 -17.11
CA ASP A 285 36.73 15.55 -16.74
C ASP A 285 36.86 15.62 -15.22
N VAL A 286 38.11 15.49 -14.80
CA VAL A 286 38.62 15.60 -13.44
C VAL A 286 38.76 17.08 -13.13
N ALA A 287 37.98 17.58 -12.18
CA ALA A 287 38.23 18.87 -11.54
C ALA A 287 38.61 18.64 -10.07
N GLU A 288 39.87 18.91 -9.75
CA GLU A 288 40.39 18.98 -8.39
C GLU A 288 39.62 20.03 -7.57
N GLN A 289 39.16 19.62 -6.39
CA GLN A 289 38.53 20.50 -5.40
C GLN A 289 39.51 20.73 -4.24
N PRO A 290 39.74 21.98 -3.80
CA PRO A 290 40.69 22.26 -2.73
C PRO A 290 40.10 21.90 -1.36
N THR A 291 40.88 21.16 -0.57
CA THR A 291 40.58 20.79 0.81
C THR A 291 40.68 22.01 1.74
N SER A 292 39.54 22.51 2.21
CA SER A 292 39.45 23.43 3.35
C SER A 292 39.18 22.62 4.62
N SER A 293 40.21 22.46 5.45
CA SER A 293 40.11 21.83 6.76
C SER A 293 39.77 22.90 7.81
N ALA A 294 38.53 22.88 8.29
CA ALA A 294 38.14 23.65 9.47
C ALA A 294 38.61 22.93 10.75
N PRO A 295 39.14 23.64 11.76
CA PRO A 295 39.59 23.03 13.00
C PRO A 295 38.40 22.60 13.90
N ALA A 296 38.59 21.48 14.59
CA ALA A 296 37.63 20.91 15.53
C ALA A 296 37.33 21.85 16.72
N PRO A 297 36.09 21.89 17.22
CA PRO A 297 35.73 22.69 18.38
C PRO A 297 36.33 22.12 19.68
N THR A 298 36.96 23.00 20.45
CA THR A 298 37.51 22.72 21.79
C THR A 298 36.40 22.35 22.78
N PRO A 299 36.56 21.31 23.62
CA PRO A 299 35.56 20.93 24.61
C PRO A 299 35.42 21.99 25.72
N ALA A 300 34.19 22.40 25.99
CA ALA A 300 33.84 23.34 27.06
C ALA A 300 34.07 22.72 28.45
N LYS A 301 34.81 23.44 29.30
CA LYS A 301 34.99 23.11 30.73
C LYS A 301 33.68 23.32 31.49
N CYS A 302 33.12 22.25 32.07
CA CYS A 302 32.07 22.33 33.07
C CYS A 302 32.57 23.06 34.32
N ARG A 303 31.88 24.14 34.73
CA ARG A 303 32.04 24.76 36.06
C ARG A 303 31.20 24.01 37.09
N PRO A 304 31.71 23.73 38.30
CA PRO A 304 30.91 23.19 39.39
C PRO A 304 29.93 24.26 39.94
N ARG A 305 28.74 23.79 40.31
CA ARG A 305 27.66 24.58 40.93
C ARG A 305 28.05 24.93 42.37
N PRO A 306 27.84 26.18 42.83
CA PRO A 306 28.02 26.52 44.24
C PRO A 306 26.92 25.89 45.10
N GLN A 307 27.32 25.46 46.31
CA GLN A 307 26.45 25.00 47.40
C GLN A 307 25.75 26.18 48.06
#